data_AF-A0A9P7BYY4-F1
#
_entry.id   AF-A0A9P7BYY4-F1
#
_cell.length_a   1.000
_cell.length_b   1.000
_cell.length_c   1.000
_cell.angle_alpha   90.00
_cell.angle_beta   90.00
_cell.angle_gamma   90.00
#
_symmetry.space_group_name_H-M   'P 1'
#
loop_
_entity.id
_entity.type
_entity.pdbx_description
1 polymer ?
#
loop_
_entity_poly.entity_id
_entity_poly.type
_entity_poly.pdbx_seq_one_letter_code
_entity_poly.pdbx_strand_id
1 'polypeptide(L)' 'MRRSSDASLSADAVQAEVGADARLPRRQWLEKIRDRRDAGQRDLARARLERYIEQYPESRLPRDLRPLLAD' A
#
# COMPACT_ATOMS: atom_id res chain seq x y z
N MET A 1 -2.16 -20.40 17.19
CA MET A 1 -2.53 -20.20 15.77
C MET A 1 -2.89 -18.73 15.56
N ARG A 2 -2.05 -17.96 14.85
CA ARG A 2 -2.29 -16.54 14.55
C ARG A 2 -1.97 -16.29 13.08
N ARG A 3 -2.94 -16.54 12.20
CA ARG A 3 -2.90 -16.15 10.78
C ARG A 3 -4.34 -16.00 10.31
N SER A 4 -5.01 -14.96 10.75
CA SER A 4 -6.39 -14.67 10.34
C SER A 4 -6.64 -13.16 10.35
N SER A 5 -5.87 -12.45 9.54
CA SER A 5 -6.26 -11.14 9.00
C SER A 5 -5.95 -11.03 7.49
N ASP A 6 -5.24 -12.02 6.93
CA ASP A 6 -5.14 -12.30 5.50
C ASP A 6 -6.37 -13.09 5.01
N ALA A 7 -7.57 -12.56 5.24
CA ALA A 7 -8.77 -13.16 4.67
C ALA A 7 -8.81 -12.82 3.17
N SER A 8 -8.04 -13.56 2.37
CA SER A 8 -8.31 -13.89 0.98
C SER A 8 -8.74 -12.72 0.08
N LEU A 9 -8.13 -11.53 0.21
CA LEU A 9 -8.30 -10.51 -0.81
C LEU A 9 -7.58 -11.04 -2.05
N SER A 10 -8.36 -11.48 -3.05
CA SER A 10 -7.84 -11.84 -4.35
C SER A 10 -6.97 -10.70 -4.88
N ALA A 11 -5.93 -11.03 -5.64
CA ALA A 11 -5.04 -10.04 -6.24
C ALA A 11 -5.82 -8.92 -6.97
N ASP A 12 -6.95 -9.27 -7.60
CA ASP A 12 -7.85 -8.32 -8.25
C ASP A 12 -8.49 -7.30 -7.29
N ALA A 13 -8.91 -7.74 -6.09
CA ALA A 13 -9.46 -6.85 -5.06
C ALA A 13 -8.38 -5.92 -4.48
N VAL A 14 -7.15 -6.43 -4.32
CA VAL A 14 -5.98 -5.61 -3.95
C VAL A 14 -5.74 -4.55 -5.01
N GLN A 15 -5.72 -4.93 -6.30
CA GLN A 15 -5.53 -4.01 -7.42
C GLN A 15 -6.67 -2.99 -7.54
N ALA A 16 -7.92 -3.37 -7.26
CA ALA A 16 -9.06 -2.46 -7.27
C ALA A 16 -8.98 -1.42 -6.14
N GLU A 17 -8.61 -1.83 -4.92
CA GLU A 17 -8.36 -0.89 -3.81
C GLU A 17 -7.21 0.05 -4.18
N VAL A 18 -6.08 -0.50 -4.63
CA VAL A 18 -4.91 0.28 -5.07
C VAL A 18 -5.28 1.28 -6.16
N GLY A 19 -6.11 0.88 -7.13
CA GLY A 19 -6.61 1.75 -8.19
C GLY A 19 -7.58 2.83 -7.69
N ALA A 20 -8.34 2.57 -6.62
CA ALA A 20 -9.17 3.57 -5.98
C ALA A 20 -8.33 4.61 -5.23
N ASP A 21 -7.26 4.20 -4.53
CA ASP A 21 -6.32 5.15 -3.92
C ASP A 21 -5.48 5.88 -4.95
N ALA A 22 -5.28 5.30 -6.14
CA ALA A 22 -4.55 5.96 -7.21
C ALA A 22 -5.21 7.25 -7.71
N ARG A 23 -6.50 7.42 -7.42
CA ARG A 23 -7.26 8.64 -7.70
C ARG A 23 -7.12 9.69 -6.59
N LEU A 24 -6.56 9.32 -5.44
CA LEU A 24 -6.37 10.23 -4.31
C LEU A 24 -5.12 11.10 -4.50
N PRO A 25 -5.11 12.32 -3.94
CA PRO A 25 -3.91 13.14 -3.88
C PRO A 25 -2.82 12.43 -3.07
N ARG A 26 -1.56 12.59 -3.51
CA ARG A 26 -0.38 11.91 -2.95
C ARG A 26 -0.32 11.83 -1.41
N ARG A 27 -0.69 12.92 -0.72
CA ARG A 27 -0.62 12.98 0.76
C ARG A 27 -1.57 11.97 1.39
N GLN A 28 -2.82 11.93 0.93
CA GLN A 28 -3.82 11.00 1.44
C GLN A 28 -3.48 9.55 1.09
N TRP A 29 -2.88 9.31 -0.08
CA TRP A 29 -2.44 7.97 -0.44
C TRP A 29 -1.34 7.46 0.53
N LEU A 30 -0.34 8.29 0.83
CA LEU A 30 0.71 7.91 1.79
C LEU A 30 0.16 7.68 3.21
N GLU A 31 -0.84 8.46 3.64
CA GLU A 31 -1.55 8.24 4.91
C GLU A 31 -2.29 6.89 4.92
N LYS A 32 -3.05 6.59 3.86
CA LYS A 32 -3.72 5.28 3.69
C LYS A 32 -2.73 4.11 3.75
N ILE A 33 -1.57 4.22 3.10
CA ILE A 33 -0.55 3.16 3.13
C ILE A 33 -0.03 2.94 4.56
N ARG A 34 0.18 4.02 5.33
CA ARG A 34 0.60 3.95 6.73
C ARG A 34 -0.46 3.28 7.60
N ASP A 35 -1.73 3.69 7.47
CA ASP A 35 -2.84 3.09 8.21
C ASP A 35 -2.97 1.58 7.92
N ARG A 36 -2.83 1.18 6.65
CA ARG A 36 -2.86 -0.24 6.25
C ARG A 36 -1.70 -1.02 6.84
N ARG A 37 -0.48 -0.47 6.80
CA ARG A 37 0.70 -1.08 7.42
C ARG A 37 0.49 -1.27 8.91
N ASP A 38 0.01 -0.23 9.60
CA ASP A 38 -0.18 -0.24 11.05
C ASP A 38 -1.33 -1.19 11.45
N ALA A 39 -2.32 -1.39 10.57
CA ALA A 39 -3.34 -2.43 10.69
C ALA A 39 -2.83 -3.87 10.40
N GLY A 40 -1.55 -4.03 10.05
CA GLY A 40 -0.93 -5.32 9.73
C GLY A 40 -1.20 -5.81 8.30
N GLN A 41 -1.81 -5.00 7.43
CA GLN A 41 -2.12 -5.33 6.05
C GLN A 41 -0.92 -5.01 5.15
N ARG A 42 0.19 -5.72 5.39
CA ARG A 42 1.51 -5.44 4.79
C ARG A 42 1.51 -5.66 3.28
N ASP A 43 0.87 -6.70 2.78
CA ASP A 43 0.77 -7.02 1.35
C ASP A 43 -0.01 -5.95 0.57
N LEU A 44 -1.16 -5.51 1.12
CA LEU A 44 -1.96 -4.42 0.55
C LEU A 44 -1.19 -3.09 0.59
N ALA A 45 -0.48 -2.81 1.68
CA ALA A 45 0.36 -1.62 1.80
C ALA A 45 1.51 -1.62 0.77
N ARG A 46 2.13 -2.78 0.54
CA ARG A 46 3.18 -2.97 -0.49
C ARG A 46 2.62 -2.72 -1.89
N ALA A 47 1.54 -3.39 -2.28
CA ALA A 47 0.94 -3.20 -3.61
C ALA A 47 0.53 -1.74 -3.87
N ARG A 48 -0.02 -1.06 -2.85
CA ARG A 48 -0.35 0.38 -2.93
C ARG A 48 0.89 1.24 -3.11
N LEU A 49 1.98 0.91 -2.42
CA LEU A 49 3.24 1.65 -2.49
C LEU A 49 3.94 1.46 -3.83
N GLU A 50 3.93 0.26 -4.39
CA GLU A 50 4.46 -0.02 -5.73
C GLU A 50 3.72 0.82 -6.78
N ARG A 51 2.38 0.82 -6.73
CA ARG A 51 1.59 1.65 -7.66
C ARG A 51 1.84 3.14 -7.49
N TYR A 52 2.06 3.60 -6.25
CA TYR A 52 2.42 4.99 -5.99
C TYR A 52 3.75 5.37 -6.68
N ILE A 53 4.74 4.47 -6.70
CA ILE A 53 6.03 4.70 -7.38
C ILE A 53 5.86 4.74 -8.90
N GLU A 54 5.05 3.84 -9.45
CA GLU A 54 4.72 3.84 -10.89
C GLU A 54 4.03 5.15 -11.31
N GLN A 55 3.10 5.64 -10.49
CA GLN A 55 2.32 6.84 -10.79
C GLN A 55 3.10 8.14 -10.52
N TYR A 56 3.99 8.14 -9.53
CA TYR A 56 4.75 9.31 -9.09
C TYR A 56 6.24 9.01 -8.96
N PRO A 57 6.94 8.71 -10.08
CA PRO A 57 8.37 8.40 -10.05
C PRO A 57 9.22 9.61 -9.60
N GLU A 58 8.77 10.84 -9.86
CA GLU A 58 9.44 12.05 -9.35
C GLU A 58 9.26 12.28 -7.84
N SER A 59 8.30 11.61 -7.21
CA SER A 59 8.02 11.80 -5.79
C SER A 59 9.01 11.00 -4.95
N ARG A 60 9.76 11.69 -4.09
CA ARG A 60 10.65 11.03 -3.13
C ARG A 60 9.87 10.15 -2.15
N LEU A 61 10.24 8.88 -2.08
CA LEU A 61 9.64 7.91 -1.16
C LEU A 61 9.95 8.26 0.30
N PRO A 62 8.95 8.31 1.19
CA PRO A 62 9.17 8.51 2.62
C PRO A 62 10.04 7.40 3.22
N ARG A 63 10.95 7.76 4.14
CA ARG A 63 11.83 6.79 4.83
C ARG A 63 11.04 5.73 5.60
N ASP A 64 9.85 6.08 6.08
CA ASP A 64 8.97 5.19 6.86
C ASP A 64 8.33 4.09 6.00
N LEU A 65 8.23 4.31 4.69
CA LEU A 65 7.63 3.36 3.74
C LEU A 65 8.68 2.56 2.96
N ARG A 66 9.93 3.04 2.89
CA ARG A 66 11.07 2.28 2.34
C ARG A 66 11.20 0.84 2.87
N PRO A 67 11.07 0.55 4.19
CA PRO A 67 11.21 -0.82 4.69
C PRO A 67 10.11 -1.77 4.20
N LEU A 68 8.98 -1.28 3.67
CA LEU A 68 7.94 -2.14 3.10
C LEU A 68 8.37 -2.81 1.78
N LEU A 69 9.29 -2.19 1.03
CA LEU A 69 9.80 -2.67 -0.27
C LEU A 69 11.11 -3.45 -0.15
N ALA A 70 11.79 -3.38 1.00
CA ALA A 70 13.10 -3.98 1.20
C ALA A 70 13.06 -5.45 1.66
N ASP A 71 11.88 -6.06 1.72
CA ASP A 71 11.61 -7.38 2.32
C ASP A 71 11.09 -8.39 1.31
#